data_AF-A0A6F8YRT5-F1
#
_entry.id   AF-A0A6F8YRT5-F1
#
_cell.length_a   1.000
_cell.length_b   1.000
_cell.length_c   1.000
_cell.angle_alpha   90.00
_cell.angle_beta   90.00
_cell.angle_gamma   90.00
#
_symmetry.space_group_name_H-M   'P 1'
#
loop_
_entity.id
_entity.type
_entity.pdbx_description
1 polymer ?
#
loop_
_entity_poly.entity_id
_entity_poly.type
_entity_poly.pdbx_seq_one_letter_code
_entity_poly.pdbx_strand_id
1 'polypeptide(L)'
;MTATVSTEPELAPTVREEEPPPTEEAARAEARASSRALSDLLAPARPSITTGVILQVFGSIATIAPYVAIAELGKTFLVDGEGDRARVWWISAAVVVALLARTLLSGAALSVTHFADARLQGIIRPA
;
A
#
# COMPACT_ATOMS: atom_id res chain seq x y z
N MET A 1 -38.48 53.81 -8.53
CA MET A 1 -37.09 53.30 -8.46
C MET A 1 -37.05 52.05 -9.31
N THR A 2 -36.67 52.21 -10.58
CA THR A 2 -36.75 51.16 -11.61
C THR A 2 -35.34 50.64 -11.85
N ALA A 3 -35.13 49.34 -11.60
CA ALA A 3 -33.85 48.68 -11.78
C ALA A 3 -33.59 48.42 -13.28
N THR A 4 -32.48 48.91 -13.79
CA THR A 4 -31.94 48.53 -15.10
C THR A 4 -31.09 47.27 -14.93
N VAL A 5 -31.60 46.13 -15.39
CA VAL A 5 -30.82 44.91 -15.61
C VAL A 5 -30.17 45.02 -16.98
N SER A 6 -28.83 45.13 -17.00
CA SER A 6 -28.02 45.04 -18.22
C SER A 6 -27.86 43.57 -18.60
N THR A 7 -28.35 43.21 -19.78
CA THR A 7 -28.13 41.91 -20.41
C THR A 7 -26.69 41.83 -20.92
N GLU A 8 -25.83 41.02 -20.29
CA GLU A 8 -24.57 40.59 -20.90
C GLU A 8 -24.85 39.67 -22.10
N PRO A 9 -24.05 39.75 -23.17
CA PRO A 9 -24.25 38.91 -24.34
C PRO A 9 -23.94 37.45 -23.98
N GLU A 10 -24.92 36.58 -24.22
CA GLU A 10 -24.75 35.13 -24.13
C GLU A 10 -23.64 34.70 -25.09
N LEU A 11 -22.46 34.43 -24.54
CA LEU A 11 -21.36 33.78 -25.24
C LEU A 11 -21.89 32.42 -25.72
N ALA A 12 -22.08 32.31 -27.04
CA ALA A 12 -22.46 31.09 -27.73
C ALA A 12 -21.64 29.89 -27.20
N PRO A 13 -22.22 28.69 -27.13
CA PRO A 13 -21.51 27.51 -26.68
C PRO A 13 -20.35 27.30 -27.64
N THR A 14 -19.13 27.53 -27.18
CA THR A 14 -17.94 27.15 -27.91
C THR A 14 -18.01 25.64 -28.03
N VAL A 15 -18.32 25.17 -29.24
CA VAL A 15 -18.16 23.76 -29.60
C VAL A 15 -16.70 23.45 -29.27
N ARG A 16 -16.48 22.68 -28.20
CA ARG A 16 -15.18 22.09 -27.91
C ARG A 16 -14.84 21.29 -29.16
N GLU A 17 -13.94 21.82 -30.00
CA GLU A 17 -13.41 21.07 -31.13
C GLU A 17 -12.93 19.74 -30.58
N GLU A 18 -13.61 18.67 -30.96
CA GLU A 18 -13.27 17.32 -30.54
C GLU A 18 -11.98 16.98 -31.29
N GLU A 19 -10.86 17.12 -30.59
CA GLU A 19 -9.53 16.79 -31.10
C GLU A 19 -9.58 15.35 -31.65
N PRO A 20 -9.08 15.10 -32.87
CA PRO A 20 -9.15 13.77 -33.49
C PRO A 20 -8.58 12.73 -32.53
N PRO A 21 -9.16 11.51 -32.47
CA PRO A 21 -8.79 10.53 -31.46
C PRO A 21 -7.27 10.33 -31.47
N PRO A 22 -6.62 10.47 -30.31
CA PRO A 22 -5.16 10.42 -30.24
C PRO A 22 -4.68 9.11 -30.83
N THR A 23 -3.66 9.19 -31.67
CA THR A 23 -2.99 7.98 -32.16
C THR A 23 -2.51 7.15 -30.97
N GLU A 24 -2.47 5.82 -31.10
CA GLU A 24 -2.00 4.95 -30.01
C GLU A 24 -0.61 5.40 -29.48
N GLU A 25 0.22 5.94 -30.36
CA GLU A 25 1.53 6.46 -30.02
C GLU A 25 1.48 7.73 -29.16
N ALA A 26 0.59 8.69 -29.49
CA ALA A 26 0.35 9.88 -28.69
C ALA A 26 -0.21 9.50 -27.30
N ALA A 27 -1.18 8.58 -27.25
CA ALA A 27 -1.74 8.09 -25.98
C ALA A 27 -0.67 7.39 -25.10
N ARG A 28 0.22 6.59 -25.70
CA ARG A 28 1.36 5.97 -24.97
C ARG A 28 2.37 7.02 -24.50
N ALA A 29 2.62 8.08 -25.27
CA ALA A 29 3.52 9.16 -24.89
C ALA A 29 2.98 9.95 -23.69
N GLU A 30 1.69 10.27 -23.71
CA GLU A 30 0.98 10.92 -22.61
C GLU A 30 0.99 10.04 -21.35
N ALA A 31 0.69 8.75 -21.47
CA ALA A 31 0.78 7.81 -20.35
C ALA A 31 2.18 7.77 -19.70
N ARG A 32 3.24 7.82 -20.51
CA ARG A 32 4.63 7.88 -20.01
C ARG A 32 4.95 9.24 -19.37
N ALA A 33 4.42 10.35 -19.87
CA ALA A 33 4.58 11.67 -19.27
C ALA A 33 3.88 11.73 -17.90
N SER A 34 2.64 11.25 -17.83
CA SER A 34 1.86 11.16 -16.59
C SER A 34 2.53 10.24 -15.55
N SER A 35 3.07 9.09 -15.97
CA SER A 35 3.83 8.20 -15.07
C SER A 35 5.10 8.84 -14.50
N ARG A 36 5.80 9.66 -15.31
CA ARG A 36 6.98 10.41 -14.85
C ARG A 36 6.61 11.52 -13.88
N ALA A 37 5.59 12.31 -14.18
CA ALA A 37 5.10 13.34 -13.26
C ALA A 37 4.68 12.73 -11.91
N LEU A 38 3.94 11.61 -11.93
CA LEU A 38 3.59 10.87 -10.71
C LEU A 38 4.83 10.36 -9.95
N SER A 39 5.82 9.85 -10.70
CA SER A 39 7.08 9.37 -10.14
C SER A 39 7.86 10.46 -9.40
N ASP A 40 7.87 11.68 -9.93
CA ASP A 40 8.53 12.84 -9.33
C ASP A 40 7.79 13.32 -8.09
N LEU A 41 6.45 13.33 -8.13
CA LEU A 41 5.62 13.63 -6.94
C LEU A 41 5.83 12.63 -5.80
N LEU A 42 6.00 11.34 -6.12
CA LEU A 42 6.24 10.30 -5.13
C LEU A 42 7.70 10.19 -4.68
N ALA A 43 8.64 10.85 -5.36
CA ALA A 43 10.08 10.76 -5.07
C ALA A 43 10.42 10.95 -3.57
N PRO A 44 9.81 11.90 -2.83
CA PRO A 44 10.06 12.08 -1.40
C PRO A 44 9.60 10.92 -0.51
N ALA A 45 8.59 10.15 -0.94
CA ALA A 45 8.00 9.04 -0.19
C ALA A 45 8.60 7.68 -0.54
N ARG A 46 9.34 7.55 -1.65
CA ARG A 46 10.00 6.31 -2.10
C ARG A 46 10.80 5.56 -1.02
N PRO A 47 11.66 6.20 -0.20
CA PRO A 47 12.42 5.47 0.82
C PRO A 47 11.51 4.85 1.89
N SER A 48 10.46 5.56 2.29
CA SER A 48 9.47 5.06 3.26
C SER A 48 8.65 3.91 2.68
N ILE A 49 8.21 4.03 1.42
CA ILE A 49 7.50 2.95 0.72
C ILE A 49 8.37 1.69 0.66
N THR A 50 9.63 1.83 0.23
CA THR A 50 10.55 0.70 0.12
C THR A 50 10.78 0.04 1.48
N THR A 51 10.98 0.83 2.52
CA THR A 51 11.12 0.35 3.90
C THR A 51 9.86 -0.41 4.35
N GLY A 52 8.68 0.17 4.14
CA GLY A 52 7.40 -0.47 4.47
C GLY A 52 7.22 -1.81 3.76
N VAL A 53 7.54 -1.88 2.46
CA VAL A 53 7.50 -3.13 1.68
C VAL A 53 8.44 -4.18 2.25
N ILE A 54 9.69 -3.83 2.55
CA ILE A 54 10.67 -4.77 3.12
C ILE A 54 10.16 -5.33 4.45
N LEU A 55 9.70 -4.47 5.35
CA LEU A 55 9.14 -4.90 6.64
C LEU A 55 7.93 -5.82 6.43
N GLN A 56 7.04 -5.47 5.49
CA GLN A 56 5.84 -6.26 5.19
C GLN A 56 6.17 -7.62 4.58
N VAL A 57 7.22 -7.72 3.75
CA VAL A 57 7.68 -9.00 3.20
C VAL A 57 8.12 -9.92 4.34
N PHE A 58 8.94 -9.44 5.27
CA PHE A 58 9.36 -10.24 6.42
C PHE A 58 8.18 -10.60 7.33
N GLY A 59 7.28 -9.65 7.61
CA GLY A 59 6.08 -9.92 8.39
C GLY A 59 5.16 -10.95 7.73
N SER A 60 5.07 -10.94 6.40
CA SER A 60 4.30 -11.90 5.62
C SER A 60 4.93 -13.28 5.67
N ILE A 61 6.25 -13.41 5.58
CA ILE A 61 6.94 -14.72 5.70
C ILE A 61 6.64 -15.37 7.06
N ALA A 62 6.60 -14.58 8.14
CA ALA A 62 6.28 -15.10 9.46
C ALA A 62 4.85 -15.70 9.59
N THR A 63 3.94 -15.41 8.66
CA THR A 63 2.61 -16.05 8.60
C THR A 63 2.66 -17.53 8.24
N ILE A 64 3.78 -18.04 7.74
CA ILE A 64 3.93 -19.43 7.34
C ILE A 64 4.09 -20.34 8.57
N ALA A 65 4.69 -19.83 9.65
CA ALA A 65 5.02 -20.62 10.83
C ALA A 65 3.84 -21.38 11.48
N PRO A 66 2.63 -20.80 11.64
CA PRO A 66 1.46 -21.52 12.15
C PRO A 66 1.10 -22.77 11.34
N TYR A 67 1.23 -22.73 10.00
CA TYR A 67 0.90 -23.87 9.15
C TYR A 67 1.89 -25.02 9.33
N VAL A 68 3.19 -24.68 9.40
CA VAL A 68 4.25 -25.67 9.71
C VAL A 68 4.04 -26.26 11.10
N ALA A 69 3.68 -25.43 12.08
CA ALA A 69 3.41 -25.88 13.44
C ALA A 69 2.23 -26.86 13.52
N ILE A 70 1.15 -26.63 12.77
CA ILE A 70 0.02 -27.58 12.70
C ILE A 70 0.49 -28.94 12.18
N ALA A 71 1.31 -28.96 11.12
CA ALA A 71 1.86 -30.20 10.57
C ALA A 71 2.75 -30.94 11.58
N GLU A 72 3.63 -30.21 12.27
CA GLU A 72 4.53 -30.77 13.29
C GLU A 72 3.80 -31.28 14.54
N LEU A 73 2.77 -30.55 15.00
CA LEU A 73 1.92 -30.99 16.10
C LEU A 73 1.11 -32.22 15.70
N GLY A 74 0.55 -32.25 14.48
CA GLY A 74 -0.14 -33.42 13.95
C GLY A 74 0.76 -34.65 13.93
N LYS A 75 2.01 -34.51 13.48
CA LYS A 75 3.00 -35.59 13.54
C LYS A 75 3.27 -36.05 14.98
N THR A 76 3.51 -35.10 15.89
CA THR A 76 3.79 -35.40 17.30
C THR A 76 2.67 -36.20 17.96
N PHE A 77 1.41 -35.86 17.68
CA PHE A 77 0.26 -36.49 18.33
C PHE A 77 -0.25 -37.75 17.63
N LEU A 78 -0.15 -37.83 16.30
CA LEU A 78 -0.78 -38.90 15.52
C LEU A 78 0.20 -39.99 15.07
N VAL A 79 1.50 -39.67 14.97
CA VAL A 79 2.52 -40.60 14.49
C VAL A 79 3.42 -41.07 15.64
N ASP A 80 3.90 -40.14 16.45
CA ASP A 80 4.93 -40.43 17.46
C ASP A 80 4.36 -40.99 18.79
N GLY A 81 3.04 -40.97 18.99
CA GLY A 81 2.37 -41.57 20.16
C GLY A 81 2.21 -40.61 21.35
N GLU A 82 2.60 -41.03 22.56
CA GLU A 82 2.50 -40.21 23.78
C GLU A 82 3.24 -38.87 23.59
N GLY A 83 2.47 -37.80 23.34
CA GLY A 83 3.01 -36.53 22.87
C GLY A 83 4.05 -35.94 23.83
N ASP A 84 5.27 -35.73 23.32
CA ASP A 84 6.32 -35.02 24.04
C ASP A 84 5.88 -33.58 24.36
N ARG A 85 5.57 -33.34 25.63
CA ARG A 85 5.12 -32.04 26.14
C ARG A 85 6.15 -30.93 25.87
N ALA A 86 7.44 -31.24 25.96
CA ALA A 86 8.50 -30.25 25.72
C ALA A 86 8.51 -29.85 24.23
N ARG A 87 8.38 -30.81 23.33
CA ARG A 87 8.27 -30.56 21.88
C ARG A 87 7.06 -29.70 21.54
N VAL A 88 5.89 -30.03 22.09
CA VAL A 88 4.64 -29.25 21.87
C VAL A 88 4.79 -27.81 22.36
N TRP A 89 5.42 -27.61 23.53
CA TRP A 89 5.67 -26.27 24.07
C TRP A 89 6.59 -25.46 23.17
N TRP A 90 7.69 -26.05 22.68
CA TRP A 90 8.61 -25.37 21.76
C TRP A 90 7.97 -25.00 20.42
N ILE A 91 7.18 -25.91 19.82
CA ILE A 91 6.44 -25.61 18.58
C ILE A 91 5.49 -24.43 18.82
N SER A 92 4.74 -24.46 19.93
CA SER A 92 3.79 -23.41 20.28
C SER A 92 4.50 -22.07 20.55
N ALA A 93 5.62 -22.08 21.26
CA ALA A 93 6.43 -20.89 21.53
C ALA A 93 6.97 -20.28 20.23
N ALA A 94 7.44 -21.11 19.29
CA ALA A 94 7.90 -20.65 17.99
C ALA A 94 6.78 -19.95 17.19
N VAL A 95 5.54 -20.46 17.24
CA VAL A 95 4.37 -19.80 16.63
C VAL A 95 4.13 -18.44 17.26
N VAL A 96 4.12 -18.36 18.59
CA VAL A 96 3.90 -17.07 19.30
C VAL A 96 4.96 -16.05 18.90
N VAL A 97 6.24 -16.45 18.89
CA VAL A 97 7.34 -15.57 18.47
C VAL A 97 7.18 -15.11 17.02
N ALA A 98 6.81 -16.02 16.10
CA ALA A 98 6.58 -15.67 14.71
C ALA A 98 5.40 -14.69 14.54
N LEU A 99 4.30 -14.90 15.26
CA LEU A 99 3.14 -14.00 15.22
C LEU A 99 3.44 -12.63 15.83
N LEU A 100 4.24 -12.58 16.91
CA LEU A 100 4.72 -11.33 17.48
C LEU A 100 5.63 -10.60 16.48
N ALA A 101 6.60 -11.28 15.90
CA ALA A 101 7.47 -10.72 14.88
C ALA A 101 6.67 -10.16 13.70
N ARG A 102 5.70 -10.93 13.18
CA ARG A 102 4.76 -10.47 12.14
C ARG A 102 4.08 -9.17 12.53
N THR A 103 3.52 -9.13 13.74
CA THR A 103 2.71 -7.99 14.21
C THR A 103 3.59 -6.75 14.34
N LEU A 104 4.78 -6.88 14.92
CA LEU A 104 5.72 -5.79 15.07
C LEU A 104 6.23 -5.27 13.72
N LEU A 105 6.62 -6.17 12.81
CA LEU A 105 7.08 -5.82 11.46
C LEU A 105 5.98 -5.11 10.67
N SER A 106 4.75 -5.64 10.70
CA SER A 106 3.61 -5.04 9.97
C SER A 106 3.19 -3.71 10.58
N GLY A 107 3.18 -3.60 11.91
CA GLY A 107 2.88 -2.35 12.62
C GLY A 107 3.92 -1.27 12.35
N ALA A 108 5.20 -1.63 12.31
CA ALA A 108 6.28 -0.72 11.93
C ALA A 108 6.16 -0.30 10.46
N ALA A 109 5.81 -1.20 9.53
CA ALA A 109 5.55 -0.87 8.13
C ALA A 109 4.42 0.18 8.03
N LEU A 110 3.29 -0.06 8.69
CA LEU A 110 2.16 0.88 8.75
C LEU A 110 2.54 2.24 9.33
N SER A 111 3.34 2.26 10.40
CA SER A 111 3.79 3.50 11.02
C SER A 111 4.66 4.31 10.07
N VAL A 112 5.61 3.66 9.39
CA VAL A 112 6.48 4.31 8.39
C VAL A 112 5.67 4.90 7.25
N THR A 113 4.71 4.17 6.71
CA THR A 113 3.85 4.67 5.61
C THR A 113 2.96 5.81 6.07
N HIS A 114 2.43 5.75 7.29
CA HIS A 114 1.57 6.81 7.84
C HIS A 114 2.31 8.15 7.96
N PHE A 115 3.54 8.14 8.49
CA PHE A 115 4.36 9.36 8.56
C PHE A 115 4.79 9.87 7.18
N ALA A 116 4.98 8.97 6.20
CA ALA A 116 5.28 9.35 4.83
C ALA A 116 4.11 10.10 4.19
N ASP A 117 2.89 9.61 4.38
CA ASP A 117 1.67 10.24 3.87
C ASP A 117 1.45 11.62 4.50
N ALA A 118 1.65 11.75 5.82
CA ALA A 118 1.55 13.03 6.53
C ALA A 118 2.56 14.06 5.99
N ARG A 119 3.80 13.64 5.71
CA ARG A 119 4.83 14.51 5.11
C ARG A 119 4.45 14.92 3.68
N LEU A 120 3.91 14.01 2.88
CA LEU A 120 3.49 14.31 1.51
C LEU A 120 2.32 15.31 1.50
N GLN A 121 1.35 15.16 2.40
CA GLN A 121 0.25 16.12 2.57
C GLN A 121 0.74 17.52 2.93
N GLY A 122 1.76 17.64 3.79
CA GLY A 122 2.37 18.92 4.14
C GLY A 122 3.08 19.61 2.98
N ILE A 123 3.60 18.85 2.00
CA ILE A 123 4.23 19.40 0.79
C ILE A 123 3.17 19.91 -0.19
N ILE A 124 2.04 19.18 -0.33
CA ILE A 124 0.98 19.52 -1.29
C ILE A 124 0.11 20.68 -0.80
N ARG A 125 -0.13 20.77 0.52
CA ARG A 125 -0.95 21.81 1.13
C ARG A 125 -0.16 22.62 2.16
N PRO A 126 0.74 23.52 1.71
CA PRO A 126 1.37 24.47 2.61
C PRO A 126 0.28 25.39 3.21
N ALA A 127 0.35 25.60 4.53
CA ALA A 127 -0.61 26.40 5.30
C ALA A 127 -0.51 27.90 4.96
#